data_AF-A0A2P5CLI2-F1
#
_entry.id   AF-A0A2P5CLI2-F1
#
_cell.length_a   1.000
_cell.length_b   1.000
_cell.length_c   1.000
_cell.angle_alpha   90.00
_cell.angle_beta   90.00
_cell.angle_gamma   90.00
#
_symmetry.space_group_name_H-M   'P 1'
#
loop_
_entity.id
_entity.type
_entity.pdbx_description
1 polymer ?
#
loop_
_entity_poly.entity_id
_entity_poly.type
_entity_poly.pdbx_seq_one_letter_code
_entity_poly.pdbx_strand_id
1 'polypeptide(L)' 'MENLINIKESSHGLSKLSMDRLFVQASKQWLRSRDAPKETRKTRIIRWLHYRGFSWDVISSIVKRLESSDPT' A
#
# COMPACT_ATOMS: atom_id res chain seq x y z
N MET A 1 -30.48 2.16 21.23
CA MET A 1 -29.02 2.32 21.32
C MET A 1 -28.47 2.14 19.92
N GLU A 2 -28.20 3.25 19.24
CA GLU A 2 -27.81 3.27 17.82
C GLU A 2 -26.37 2.80 17.64
N ASN A 3 -26.15 2.12 16.51
CA ASN A 3 -24.90 1.49 16.11
C ASN A 3 -23.71 2.44 16.25
N LEU A 4 -22.75 2.06 17.10
CA LEU A 4 -21.39 2.55 17.06
C LEU A 4 -20.79 2.09 15.73
N ILE A 5 -20.99 2.88 14.68
CA ILE A 5 -20.17 2.82 13.48
C ILE A 5 -18.75 3.08 13.99
N ASN A 6 -18.02 1.99 14.17
CA ASN A 6 -16.59 1.99 14.43
C ASN A 6 -15.92 2.51 13.16
N ILE A 7 -16.06 3.80 12.90
CA ILE A 7 -15.14 4.57 12.08
C ILE A 7 -13.88 4.65 12.94
N LYS A 8 -13.17 3.53 13.04
CA LYS A 8 -11.75 3.56 13.30
C LYS A 8 -11.21 4.30 12.09
N GLU A 9 -11.08 5.62 12.20
CA GLU A 9 -10.26 6.40 11.29
C GLU A 9 -9.00 5.57 11.13
N SER A 10 -8.78 5.02 9.94
CA SER A 10 -7.54 4.30 9.73
C SER A 10 -6.45 5.30 10.07
N SER A 11 -5.39 4.85 10.72
CA SER A 11 -4.21 5.68 11.01
C SER A 11 -3.60 6.36 9.77
N HIS A 12 -4.11 6.07 8.58
CA HIS A 12 -3.63 6.52 7.29
C HIS A 12 -4.68 7.38 6.52
N GLY A 13 -5.82 7.74 7.13
CA GLY A 13 -6.87 8.54 6.49
C GLY A 13 -7.68 7.83 5.38
N LEU A 14 -7.51 6.52 5.18
CA LEU A 14 -8.22 5.71 4.17
C LEU A 14 -9.11 4.64 4.79
N SER A 15 -10.32 4.42 4.26
CA SER A 15 -11.12 3.26 4.69
C SER A 15 -10.35 1.94 4.47
N LYS A 16 -10.67 0.90 5.25
CA LYS A 16 -10.09 -0.44 5.05
C LYS A 16 -10.26 -0.93 3.59
N LEU A 17 -11.45 -0.74 3.02
CA LEU A 17 -11.75 -1.11 1.64
C LEU A 17 -10.85 -0.34 0.64
N SER A 18 -10.62 0.95 0.88
CA SER A 18 -9.72 1.77 0.07
C SER A 18 -8.27 1.28 0.17
N MET A 19 -7.80 0.95 1.38
CA MET A 19 -6.47 0.36 1.60
C MET A 19 -6.31 -0.99 0.89
N ASP A 20 -7.31 -1.86 0.95
CA ASP A 20 -7.25 -3.18 0.30
C ASP A 20 -7.30 -3.05 -1.23
N ARG A 21 -8.11 -2.14 -1.78
CA ARG A 21 -8.10 -1.83 -3.22
C ARG A 21 -6.74 -1.29 -3.66
N LEU A 22 -6.15 -0.36 -2.89
CA LEU A 22 -4.82 0.17 -3.17
C LEU A 22 -3.77 -0.94 -3.15
N PHE A 23 -3.83 -1.83 -2.18
CA PHE A 23 -2.92 -2.98 -2.08
C PHE A 23 -2.99 -3.87 -3.32
N VAL A 24 -4.20 -4.22 -3.81
CA VAL A 24 -4.35 -5.02 -5.04
C VAL A 24 -3.68 -4.35 -6.25
N GLN A 25 -3.83 -3.03 -6.41
CA GLN A 25 -3.20 -2.30 -7.51
C GLN A 25 -1.67 -2.23 -7.34
N ALA A 26 -1.20 -1.98 -6.12
CA ALA A 26 0.22 -1.93 -5.79
C ALA A 26 0.89 -3.30 -6.01
N SER A 27 0.24 -4.41 -5.68
CA SER A 27 0.74 -5.78 -5.91
C SER A 27 0.93 -6.08 -7.39
N LYS A 28 0.00 -5.63 -8.25
CA LYS A 28 0.18 -5.75 -9.71
C LYS A 28 1.40 -4.97 -10.17
N GLN A 29 1.58 -3.75 -9.68
CA GLN A 29 2.71 -2.91 -10.06
C GLN A 29 4.05 -3.46 -9.52
N TRP A 30 4.05 -4.04 -8.33
CA TRP A 30 5.19 -4.75 -7.75
C TRP A 30 5.60 -5.94 -8.61
N LEU A 31 4.64 -6.79 -8.99
CA LEU A 31 4.87 -7.97 -9.83
C LEU A 31 5.42 -7.61 -11.22
N ARG A 32 4.99 -6.48 -11.80
CA ARG A 32 5.54 -5.98 -13.07
C ARG A 32 7.03 -5.62 -12.99
N SER A 33 7.58 -5.45 -11.79
CA SER A 33 9.00 -5.20 -11.57
C SER A 33 9.75 -6.42 -11.00
N ARG A 34 9.16 -7.62 -11.00
CA ARG A 34 9.73 -8.84 -10.38
C ARG A 34 11.17 -9.17 -10.81
N ASP A 35 11.54 -8.82 -12.03
CA ASP A 35 12.87 -9.11 -12.59
C ASP A 35 13.94 -8.11 -12.13
N ALA A 36 13.55 -7.06 -11.41
CA ALA A 36 14.46 -6.09 -10.83
C ALA A 36 14.85 -6.46 -9.39
N PRO A 37 16.04 -6.03 -8.91
CA PRO A 37 16.42 -6.20 -7.51
C PRO A 37 15.37 -5.64 -6.55
N LYS A 38 15.27 -6.23 -5.34
CA LYS A 38 14.29 -5.84 -4.32
C LYS A 38 14.29 -4.34 -4.02
N GLU A 39 15.47 -3.73 -3.85
CA GLU A 39 15.60 -2.28 -3.61
C GLU A 39 15.11 -1.44 -4.79
N THR A 40 15.30 -1.93 -6.02
CA THR A 40 14.77 -1.29 -7.23
C THR A 40 13.24 -1.40 -7.29
N ARG A 41 12.67 -2.57 -6.96
CA ARG A 41 11.21 -2.77 -6.83
C ARG A 41 10.60 -1.83 -5.80
N LYS A 42 11.22 -1.74 -4.62
CA LYS A 42 10.85 -0.84 -3.53
C LYS A 42 10.86 0.63 -3.95
N THR A 43 11.94 1.08 -4.57
CA THR A 43 12.06 2.46 -5.07
C THR A 43 10.97 2.78 -6.10
N ARG A 44 10.68 1.84 -7.02
CA ARG A 44 9.65 2.02 -8.05
C ARG A 44 8.26 2.14 -7.45
N ILE A 45 7.89 1.28 -6.49
CA ILE A 45 6.55 1.33 -5.89
C ILE A 45 6.37 2.58 -5.01
N ILE A 46 7.40 3.00 -4.27
CA ILE A 46 7.37 4.24 -3.49
C ILE A 46 7.12 5.43 -4.41
N ARG A 47 7.88 5.56 -5.51
CA ARG A 47 7.67 6.63 -6.51
C ARG A 47 6.28 6.56 -7.14
N TRP A 48 5.83 5.36 -7.51
CA TRP A 48 4.52 5.15 -8.14
C TRP A 48 3.35 5.60 -7.24
N LEU A 49 3.44 5.35 -5.93
CA LEU A 49 2.44 5.81 -4.95
C LEU A 49 2.58 7.31 -4.65
N HIS A 50 3.80 7.80 -4.48
CA HIS A 50 4.08 9.21 -4.23
C HIS A 50 3.56 10.09 -5.37
N TYR A 51 3.80 9.71 -6.63
CA TYR A 51 3.27 10.43 -7.80
C TYR A 51 1.75 10.41 -7.93
N ARG A 52 1.05 9.58 -7.14
CA ARG A 52 -0.42 9.55 -7.04
C ARG A 52 -0.96 10.30 -5.82
N GLY A 53 -0.09 10.98 -5.07
CA GLY A 53 -0.49 11.82 -3.94
C GLY A 53 -0.78 11.08 -2.64
N PHE A 54 -0.35 9.81 -2.51
CA PHE A 54 -0.50 9.10 -1.24
C PHE A 54 0.49 9.63 -0.19
N SER A 55 0.02 9.73 1.06
CA SER A 55 0.86 10.12 2.19
C SER A 55 1.92 9.07 2.51
N TRP A 56 2.96 9.47 3.24
CA TRP A 56 4.01 8.55 3.66
C TRP A 56 3.47 7.38 4.51
N ASP A 57 2.48 7.63 5.38
CA ASP A 57 1.87 6.58 6.20
C ASP A 57 1.16 5.52 5.33
N VAL A 58 0.44 5.94 4.29
CA VAL A 58 -0.16 5.01 3.33
C VAL A 58 0.92 4.25 2.56
N ILE A 59 1.93 4.95 2.06
CA ILE A 59 3.04 4.37 1.28
C ILE A 59 3.76 3.30 2.09
N SER A 60 4.21 3.64 3.30
CA SER A 60 4.97 2.74 4.18
C SER A 60 4.17 1.49 4.55
N SER A 61 2.87 1.65 4.85
CA SER A 61 1.97 0.52 5.13
C SER A 61 1.80 -0.42 3.93
N ILE A 62 1.64 0.12 2.71
CA ILE A 62 1.54 -0.70 1.49
C ILE A 62 2.86 -1.41 1.20
N VAL A 63 3.99 -0.71 1.27
CA VAL A 63 5.33 -1.30 1.04
C VAL A 63 5.59 -2.45 2.01
N LYS A 64 5.29 -2.25 3.31
CA LYS A 64 5.45 -3.29 4.33
C LYS A 64 4.60 -4.54 4.03
N ARG A 65 3.35 -4.37 3.59
CA ARG A 65 2.48 -5.49 3.18
C ARG A 65 3.04 -6.23 1.95
N LEU A 66 3.58 -5.50 0.96
CA LEU A 66 4.19 -6.09 -0.23
C LEU A 66 5.44 -6.90 0.11
N GLU A 67 6.37 -6.33 0.89
CA GLU A 67 7.60 -7.01 1.32
C GLU A 67 7.33 -8.26 2.17
N SER A 68 6.22 -8.28 2.92
CA SER A 68 5.80 -9.44 3.70
C SER A 68 5.13 -10.52 2.85
N SER A 69 4.52 -10.14 1.71
CA SER A 69 3.86 -11.08 0.79
C SER A 69 4.82 -11.68 -0.24
N ASP A 70 5.97 -11.05 -0.46
CA ASP A 70 7.01 -11.43 -1.41
C ASP A 70 8.41 -11.16 -0.78
N PRO A 71 8.91 -12.07 0.08
CA PRO A 71 10.12 -11.82 0.85
C PRO A 71 11.42 -11.90 0.02
N THR A 72 11.38 -12.60 -1.11
CA THR A 72 12.48 -12.84 -2.07
C THR A 72 12.85 -11.60 -2.86
#